data_AF-A0ABD3PPI5-F1
#
_entry.id   AF-A0ABD3PPI5-F1
#
_cell.length_a   1.000
_cell.length_b   1.000
_cell.length_c   1.000
_cell.angle_alpha   90.00
_cell.angle_beta   90.00
_cell.angle_gamma   90.00
#
_symmetry.space_group_name_H-M   'P 1'
#
loop_
_entity.id
_entity.type
_entity.pdbx_description
1 polymer ?
#
loop_
_entity_poly.entity_id
_entity_poly.type
_entity_poly.pdbx_seq_one_letter_code
_entity_poly.pdbx_strand_id
1 'polypeptide(L)'
;MVTHLGIKSVLDVGCGRGISTSWFVTHGLEFVQCVEGSHDAVMQSIVPDKEEHVVEHDFSRGPWWPDRTVDAAWVVEFTEHVGRNYQPNYATAFRKAALIFVTHSNWGGWHHVEVHNDDWWRVRWEAAGFVYSEILTKEARSVAMQDQNMKNLTLDMKENELYFVGQHIYLNVQVFINPMASHLPDDCVASLPEHTHLFAEHGCFFRGAVNDNTHVDCSDMKLAGQALTPLPASFKSLILNDDMDKEWLDMIKNFKTSGRKMNGHQRGKRSRMLRR
;
A
#
# COMPACT_ATOMS: atom_id res chain seq x y z
N MET A 1 -2.53 6.57 -2.96
CA MET A 1 -3.44 5.44 -2.72
C MET A 1 -4.78 5.93 -2.14
N VAL A 2 -4.81 6.46 -0.92
CA VAL A 2 -6.04 6.93 -0.22
C VAL A 2 -6.88 7.90 -1.05
N THR A 3 -6.31 9.05 -1.42
CA THR A 3 -7.01 10.09 -2.19
C THR A 3 -7.37 9.64 -3.60
N HIS A 4 -6.39 9.06 -4.29
CA HIS A 4 -6.49 8.69 -5.70
C HIS A 4 -7.49 7.57 -5.96
N LEU A 5 -7.53 6.55 -5.10
CA LEU A 5 -8.43 5.40 -5.26
C LEU A 5 -9.69 5.51 -4.40
N GLY A 6 -9.79 6.54 -3.54
CA GLY A 6 -10.89 6.66 -2.59
C GLY A 6 -10.85 5.63 -1.46
N ILE A 7 -9.69 5.06 -1.12
CA ILE A 7 -9.58 4.07 -0.05
C ILE A 7 -9.87 4.73 1.31
N LYS A 8 -10.79 4.15 2.07
CA LYS A 8 -11.25 4.61 3.39
C LYS A 8 -11.06 3.54 4.46
N SER A 9 -10.90 2.28 4.06
CA SER A 9 -10.67 1.17 4.97
C SER A 9 -9.47 0.31 4.57
N VAL A 10 -8.56 0.01 5.50
CA VAL A 10 -7.32 -0.73 5.22
C VAL A 10 -7.12 -1.87 6.22
N LEU A 11 -6.69 -3.01 5.70
CA LEU A 11 -6.09 -4.10 6.47
C LEU A 11 -4.58 -4.16 6.18
N ASP A 12 -3.74 -3.87 7.17
CA ASP A 12 -2.28 -3.99 7.09
C ASP A 12 -1.84 -5.38 7.58
N VAL A 13 -1.39 -6.26 6.68
CA VAL A 13 -1.05 -7.66 6.95
C VAL A 13 0.45 -7.83 7.09
N GLY A 14 0.90 -8.28 8.26
CA GLY A 14 2.33 -8.26 8.60
C GLY A 14 2.81 -6.85 8.92
N CYS A 15 1.99 -6.07 9.61
CA CYS A 15 2.22 -4.64 9.87
C CYS A 15 3.48 -4.35 10.71
N GLY A 16 4.12 -5.37 11.31
CA GLY A 16 5.29 -5.22 12.15
C GLY A 16 5.02 -4.30 13.33
N ARG A 17 5.83 -3.25 13.48
CA ARG A 17 5.63 -2.23 14.52
C ARG A 17 4.55 -1.19 14.17
N GLY A 18 3.87 -1.35 13.04
CA GLY A 18 2.73 -0.54 12.63
C GLY A 18 3.08 0.85 12.11
N ILE A 19 4.20 1.02 11.40
CA ILE A 19 4.60 2.32 10.81
C ILE A 19 3.60 2.79 9.74
N SER A 20 3.20 1.88 8.85
CA SER A 20 2.20 2.18 7.82
C SER A 20 0.80 2.27 8.45
N THR A 21 0.45 1.33 9.33
CA THR A 21 -0.79 1.38 10.12
C THR A 21 -0.98 2.71 10.84
N SER A 22 0.05 3.23 11.53
CA SER A 22 -0.07 4.51 12.25
C SER A 22 -0.32 5.66 11.28
N TRP A 23 0.24 5.63 10.07
CA TRP A 23 -0.07 6.62 9.04
C TRP A 23 -1.56 6.56 8.69
N PHE A 24 -2.11 5.37 8.42
CA PHE A 24 -3.53 5.25 8.09
C PHE A 24 -4.46 5.73 9.22
N VAL A 25 -4.11 5.43 10.48
CA VAL A 25 -4.88 5.86 11.65
C VAL A 25 -4.85 7.39 11.81
N THR A 26 -3.66 8.01 11.83
CA THR A 26 -3.55 9.47 11.98
C THR A 26 -4.10 10.21 10.77
N HIS A 27 -4.17 9.54 9.61
CA HIS A 27 -4.75 10.10 8.41
C HIS A 27 -6.26 9.88 8.32
N GLY A 28 -6.94 9.49 9.40
CA GLY A 28 -8.39 9.59 9.51
C GLY A 28 -9.18 8.61 8.62
N LEU A 29 -8.57 7.48 8.26
CA LEU A 29 -9.31 6.41 7.59
C LEU A 29 -10.45 5.91 8.49
N GLU A 30 -11.60 5.59 7.89
CA GLU A 30 -12.80 5.16 8.60
C GLU A 30 -12.61 3.82 9.32
N PHE A 31 -11.71 2.97 8.81
CA PHE A 31 -11.37 1.71 9.43
C PHE A 31 -9.92 1.33 9.12
N VAL A 32 -9.14 1.02 10.15
CA VAL A 32 -7.75 0.53 10.00
C VAL A 32 -7.57 -0.64 10.94
N GLN A 33 -7.09 -1.76 10.42
CA GLN A 33 -6.70 -2.91 11.23
C GLN A 33 -5.35 -3.44 10.77
N CYS A 34 -4.54 -3.86 11.74
CA CYS A 34 -3.19 -4.37 11.59
C CYS A 34 -3.14 -5.77 12.18
N VAL A 35 -2.71 -6.75 11.39
CA VAL A 35 -2.52 -8.12 11.86
C VAL A 35 -1.03 -8.47 11.82
N GLU A 36 -0.47 -8.87 12.97
CA GLU A 36 0.95 -9.16 13.14
C GLU A 36 1.16 -10.44 13.95
N GLY A 37 2.05 -11.32 13.49
CA GLY A 37 2.34 -12.59 14.16
C GLY A 37 3.45 -12.51 15.21
N SER A 38 4.31 -11.51 15.13
CA SER A 38 5.41 -11.28 16.07
C SER A 38 4.93 -10.55 17.32
N HIS A 39 4.92 -11.27 18.45
CA HIS A 39 4.59 -10.71 19.75
C HIS A 39 5.46 -9.49 20.10
N ASP A 40 6.76 -9.53 19.79
CA ASP A 40 7.67 -8.41 20.04
C ASP A 40 7.28 -7.16 19.24
N ALA A 41 6.85 -7.34 17.98
CA ALA A 41 6.43 -6.25 17.13
C ALA A 41 5.10 -5.63 17.62
N VAL A 42 4.15 -6.46 18.03
CA VAL A 42 2.88 -6.04 18.66
C VAL A 42 3.13 -5.26 19.95
N MET A 43 4.01 -5.77 20.81
CA MET A 43 4.34 -5.10 22.08
C MET A 43 5.02 -3.75 21.87
N GLN A 44 5.82 -3.61 20.80
CA GLN A 44 6.54 -2.39 20.44
C GLN A 44 5.83 -1.55 19.35
N SER A 45 4.55 -1.85 19.10
CA SER A 45 3.73 -1.15 18.12
C SER A 45 3.62 0.34 18.46
N ILE A 46 3.69 1.18 17.44
CA ILE A 46 3.49 2.63 17.55
C ILE A 46 2.10 3.08 17.14
N VAL A 47 1.21 2.15 16.79
CA VAL A 47 -0.16 2.48 16.36
C VAL A 47 -0.88 3.18 17.53
N PRO A 48 -1.47 4.37 17.31
CA PRO A 48 -2.32 5.00 18.32
C PRO A 48 -3.47 4.07 18.69
N ASP A 49 -3.86 4.03 19.97
CA ASP A 49 -4.95 3.18 20.46
C ASP A 49 -4.83 1.72 19.96
N LYS A 50 -3.61 1.16 20.06
CA LYS A 50 -3.24 -0.12 19.44
C LYS A 50 -4.19 -1.26 19.79
N GLU A 51 -4.82 -1.25 20.95
CA GLU A 51 -5.80 -2.27 21.36
C GLU A 51 -7.04 -2.31 20.45
N GLU A 52 -7.36 -1.20 19.76
CA GLU A 52 -8.47 -1.10 18.80
C GLU A 52 -8.05 -1.50 17.38
N HIS A 53 -6.76 -1.33 17.05
CA HIS A 53 -6.26 -1.46 15.69
C HIS A 53 -5.40 -2.71 15.45
N VAL A 54 -4.76 -3.28 16.47
CA VAL A 54 -3.75 -4.33 16.33
C VAL A 54 -4.30 -5.68 16.81
N VAL A 55 -4.25 -6.66 15.92
CA VAL A 55 -4.58 -8.06 16.18
C VAL A 55 -3.29 -8.88 16.14
N GLU A 56 -2.95 -9.52 17.25
CA GLU A 56 -1.85 -10.49 17.29
C GLU A 56 -2.32 -11.83 16.72
N HIS A 57 -1.84 -12.21 15.54
CA HIS A 57 -2.15 -13.50 14.94
C HIS A 57 -1.01 -14.04 14.08
N ASP A 58 -0.53 -15.23 14.44
CA ASP A 58 0.45 -15.97 13.66
C ASP A 58 -0.24 -16.90 12.64
N PHE A 59 -0.13 -16.57 11.36
CA PHE A 59 -0.69 -17.37 10.28
C PHE A 59 -0.06 -18.76 10.13
N SER A 60 1.05 -19.08 10.81
CA SER A 60 1.54 -20.45 10.92
C SER A 60 0.62 -21.35 11.74
N ARG A 61 -0.19 -20.76 12.64
CA ARG A 61 -1.09 -21.46 13.57
C ARG A 61 -2.49 -21.69 13.00
N GLY A 62 -2.84 -21.02 11.91
CA GLY A 62 -4.13 -21.18 11.25
C GLY A 62 -4.60 -19.92 10.52
N PRO A 63 -5.74 -20.00 9.81
CA PRO A 63 -6.34 -18.83 9.17
C PRO A 63 -6.89 -17.86 10.22
N TRP A 64 -6.91 -16.57 9.87
CA TRP A 64 -7.63 -15.53 10.59
C TRP A 64 -8.47 -14.74 9.60
N TRP A 65 -9.75 -14.59 9.94
CA TRP A 65 -10.73 -13.95 9.08
C TRP A 65 -11.11 -12.59 9.69
N PRO A 66 -10.83 -11.48 9.00
CA PRO A 66 -11.39 -10.19 9.36
C PRO A 66 -12.93 -10.25 9.38
N ASP A 67 -13.54 -9.60 10.37
CA ASP A 67 -14.99 -9.60 10.57
C ASP A 67 -15.75 -8.85 9.47
N ARG A 68 -15.06 -7.99 8.72
CA ARG A 68 -15.61 -7.18 7.63
C ARG A 68 -14.73 -7.21 6.39
N THR A 69 -15.27 -6.75 5.28
CA THR A 69 -14.50 -6.39 4.09
C THR A 69 -13.90 -5.00 4.23
N VAL A 70 -12.82 -4.75 3.50
CA VAL A 70 -12.07 -3.49 3.45
C VAL A 70 -11.74 -3.11 2.02
N ASP A 71 -11.50 -1.82 1.80
CA ASP A 71 -11.15 -1.29 0.49
C ASP A 71 -9.80 -1.81 0.00
N ALA A 72 -8.81 -1.90 0.90
CA ALA A 72 -7.49 -2.39 0.55
C ALA A 72 -6.83 -3.27 1.62
N ALA A 73 -6.12 -4.30 1.17
CA ALA A 73 -5.09 -4.97 1.95
C ALA A 73 -3.73 -4.36 1.58
N TRP A 74 -2.99 -3.92 2.59
CA TRP A 74 -1.61 -3.48 2.50
C TRP A 74 -0.72 -4.59 3.04
N VAL A 75 0.09 -5.20 2.18
CA VAL A 75 0.86 -6.42 2.48
C VAL A 75 2.30 -6.19 2.06
N VAL A 76 3.02 -5.41 2.85
CA VAL A 76 4.39 -4.98 2.53
C VAL A 76 5.39 -5.67 3.47
N GLU A 77 6.41 -6.31 2.89
CA GLU A 77 7.44 -7.08 3.60
C GLU A 77 6.82 -8.16 4.52
N PHE A 78 6.00 -9.04 3.95
CA PHE A 78 5.30 -10.10 4.68
C PHE A 78 5.35 -11.45 3.96
N THR A 79 5.01 -11.48 2.66
CA THR A 79 4.80 -12.75 1.94
C THR A 79 6.07 -13.59 1.81
N GLU A 80 7.24 -12.94 1.80
CA GLU A 80 8.55 -13.57 1.80
C GLU A 80 8.96 -14.14 3.17
N HIS A 81 8.32 -13.69 4.25
CA HIS A 81 8.62 -14.10 5.63
C HIS A 81 7.74 -15.24 6.13
N VAL A 82 6.66 -15.57 5.41
CA VAL A 82 5.74 -16.64 5.77
C VAL A 82 5.77 -17.76 4.74
N GLY A 83 6.17 -18.95 5.17
CA GLY A 83 6.37 -20.11 4.30
C GLY A 83 5.12 -20.50 3.50
N ARG A 84 5.33 -21.00 2.28
CA ARG A 84 4.24 -21.33 1.33
C ARG A 84 3.20 -22.33 1.84
N ASN A 85 3.54 -23.20 2.79
CA ASN A 85 2.55 -24.09 3.39
C ASN A 85 1.45 -23.33 4.16
N TYR A 86 1.68 -22.06 4.52
CA TYR A 86 0.72 -21.22 5.23
C TYR A 86 0.02 -20.19 4.34
N GLN A 87 0.28 -20.13 3.02
CA GLN A 87 -0.45 -19.20 2.14
C GLN A 87 -1.98 -19.35 2.22
N PRO A 88 -2.55 -20.56 2.34
CA PRO A 88 -4.00 -20.70 2.53
C PRO A 88 -4.52 -19.95 3.75
N ASN A 89 -3.70 -19.80 4.81
CA ASN A 89 -4.08 -19.14 6.05
C ASN A 89 -4.13 -17.62 5.87
N TYR A 90 -3.08 -16.98 5.34
CA TYR A 90 -3.09 -15.52 5.17
C TYR A 90 -3.86 -15.06 3.92
N ALA A 91 -4.10 -15.94 2.94
CA ALA A 91 -5.01 -15.64 1.83
C ALA A 91 -6.45 -15.38 2.30
N THR A 92 -6.83 -15.82 3.50
CA THR A 92 -8.14 -15.50 4.09
C THR A 92 -8.29 -14.00 4.40
N ALA A 93 -7.21 -13.34 4.82
CA ALA A 93 -7.17 -11.89 4.98
C ALA A 93 -7.28 -11.17 3.63
N PHE A 94 -6.55 -11.64 2.61
CA PHE A 94 -6.56 -11.02 1.27
C PHE A 94 -7.95 -11.07 0.63
N ARG A 95 -8.68 -12.18 0.85
CA ARG A 95 -10.05 -12.37 0.37
C ARG A 95 -11.06 -11.39 0.96
N LYS A 96 -10.73 -10.66 2.03
CA LYS A 96 -11.58 -9.62 2.61
C LYS A 96 -11.30 -8.22 2.07
N ALA A 97 -10.31 -8.06 1.19
CA ALA A 97 -10.01 -6.76 0.59
C ALA A 97 -10.51 -6.67 -0.85
N ALA A 98 -10.98 -5.50 -1.27
CA ALA A 98 -11.32 -5.21 -2.66
C ALA A 98 -10.06 -5.05 -3.54
N LEU A 99 -9.06 -4.33 -3.02
CA LEU A 99 -7.74 -4.16 -3.64
C LEU A 99 -6.67 -4.78 -2.75
N ILE A 100 -5.64 -5.38 -3.35
CA ILE A 100 -4.53 -6.00 -2.60
C ILE A 100 -3.23 -5.41 -3.14
N PHE A 101 -2.54 -4.65 -2.30
CA PHE A 101 -1.19 -4.15 -2.54
C PHE A 101 -0.24 -5.10 -1.83
N VAL A 102 0.50 -5.91 -2.59
CA VAL A 102 1.38 -6.93 -2.03
C VAL A 102 2.78 -6.78 -2.58
N THR A 103 3.77 -6.70 -1.70
CA THR A 103 5.18 -6.86 -2.09
C THR A 103 5.62 -8.29 -1.89
N HIS A 104 6.69 -8.62 -2.61
CA HIS A 104 7.45 -9.83 -2.43
C HIS A 104 8.94 -9.50 -2.53
N SER A 105 9.79 -10.50 -2.26
CA SER A 105 11.22 -10.38 -2.50
C SER A 105 11.69 -11.26 -3.64
N ASN A 106 12.52 -10.66 -4.51
CA ASN A 106 13.30 -11.33 -5.54
C ASN A 106 14.69 -11.77 -5.03
N TRP A 107 15.02 -11.47 -3.77
CA TRP A 107 16.33 -11.68 -3.15
C TRP A 107 16.21 -12.30 -1.75
N GLY A 108 17.20 -13.09 -1.37
CA GLY A 108 17.31 -13.58 0.00
C GLY A 108 17.61 -12.46 1.00
N GLY A 109 17.35 -12.74 2.28
CA GLY A 109 17.48 -11.77 3.35
C GLY A 109 17.25 -12.42 4.71
N TRP A 110 17.34 -11.62 5.77
CA TRP A 110 17.03 -12.07 7.12
C TRP A 110 15.58 -12.57 7.18
N HIS A 111 15.38 -13.82 7.60
CA HIS A 111 14.07 -14.47 7.71
C HIS A 111 13.25 -14.54 6.40
N HIS A 112 13.88 -14.44 5.23
CA HIS A 112 13.19 -14.74 3.98
C HIS A 112 13.12 -16.26 3.81
N VAL A 113 11.91 -16.81 3.77
CA VAL A 113 11.64 -18.24 3.61
C VAL A 113 10.91 -18.56 2.31
N GLU A 114 10.35 -17.56 1.63
CA GLU A 114 9.67 -17.71 0.35
C GLU A 114 10.14 -16.60 -0.62
N VAL A 115 11.05 -16.92 -1.54
CA VAL A 115 11.67 -15.93 -2.45
C VAL A 115 11.52 -16.40 -3.88
N HIS A 116 10.82 -15.62 -4.71
CA HIS A 116 10.55 -15.93 -6.11
C HIS A 116 10.43 -14.64 -6.92
N ASN A 117 10.50 -14.78 -8.25
CA ASN A 117 10.34 -13.66 -9.17
C ASN A 117 8.89 -13.16 -9.27
N ASP A 118 8.72 -11.97 -9.86
CA ASP A 118 7.42 -11.31 -10.06
C ASP A 118 6.36 -12.21 -10.74
N ASP A 119 6.74 -12.97 -11.78
CA ASP A 119 5.80 -13.81 -12.52
C ASP A 119 5.29 -14.99 -11.68
N TRP A 120 6.15 -15.56 -10.84
CA TRP A 120 5.74 -16.62 -9.92
C TRP A 120 4.69 -16.11 -8.95
N TRP A 121 4.93 -14.96 -8.30
CA TRP A 121 3.97 -14.36 -7.37
C TRP A 121 2.66 -13.98 -8.05
N ARG A 122 2.74 -13.40 -9.26
CA ARG A 122 1.54 -13.11 -10.07
C ARG A 122 0.70 -14.37 -10.28
N VAL A 123 1.31 -15.44 -10.80
CA VAL A 123 0.61 -16.71 -11.05
C VAL A 123 0.02 -17.30 -9.77
N ARG A 124 0.69 -17.15 -8.61
CA ARG A 124 0.17 -17.64 -7.32
C ARG A 124 -1.07 -16.89 -6.89
N TRP A 125 -1.10 -15.56 -7.01
CA TRP A 125 -2.24 -14.75 -6.63
C TRP A 125 -3.40 -14.88 -7.62
N GLU A 126 -3.10 -15.01 -8.91
CA GLU A 126 -4.12 -15.32 -9.93
C GLU A 126 -4.73 -16.70 -9.72
N ALA A 127 -3.93 -17.71 -9.40
CA ALA A 127 -4.43 -19.04 -9.04
C ALA A 127 -5.26 -19.03 -7.73
N ALA A 128 -5.10 -18.03 -6.88
CA ALA A 128 -5.93 -17.81 -5.70
C ALA A 128 -7.25 -17.07 -6.01
N GLY A 129 -7.44 -16.64 -7.26
CA GLY A 129 -8.66 -15.99 -7.77
C GLY A 129 -8.60 -14.47 -7.84
N PHE A 130 -7.45 -13.86 -7.60
CA PHE A 130 -7.27 -12.41 -7.72
C PHE A 130 -6.89 -12.01 -9.15
N VAL A 131 -7.23 -10.79 -9.56
CA VAL A 131 -6.96 -10.29 -10.91
C VAL A 131 -5.82 -9.28 -10.84
N TYR A 132 -4.71 -9.55 -11.51
CA TYR A 132 -3.57 -8.64 -11.56
C TYR A 132 -3.93 -7.34 -12.29
N SER A 133 -3.59 -6.19 -11.69
CA SER A 133 -3.74 -4.87 -12.31
C SER A 133 -2.38 -4.28 -12.65
N GLU A 134 -2.02 -4.32 -13.92
CA GLU A 134 -0.76 -3.73 -14.41
C GLU A 134 -0.73 -2.21 -14.21
N ILE A 135 -1.87 -1.53 -14.41
CA ILE A 135 -2.00 -0.08 -14.29
C ILE A 135 -1.71 0.34 -12.84
N LEU A 136 -2.46 -0.21 -11.88
CA LEU A 136 -2.30 0.13 -10.47
C LEU A 136 -0.92 -0.28 -9.95
N THR A 137 -0.36 -1.39 -10.44
CA THR A 137 1.00 -1.81 -10.10
C THR A 137 2.04 -0.78 -10.53
N LYS A 138 1.97 -0.31 -11.79
CA LYS A 138 2.89 0.70 -12.31
C LYS A 138 2.76 2.02 -11.58
N GLU A 139 1.54 2.44 -11.28
CA GLU A 139 1.26 3.67 -10.53
C GLU A 139 1.81 3.59 -9.11
N ALA A 140 1.53 2.51 -8.37
CA ALA A 140 2.05 2.31 -7.03
C ALA A 140 3.58 2.34 -6.99
N ARG A 141 4.24 1.67 -7.95
CA ARG A 141 5.71 1.71 -8.09
C ARG A 141 6.19 3.12 -8.40
N SER A 142 5.52 3.81 -9.32
CA SER A 142 5.92 5.15 -9.75
C SER A 142 5.81 6.17 -8.63
N VAL A 143 4.78 6.11 -7.79
CA VAL A 143 4.61 6.99 -6.62
C VAL A 143 5.71 6.71 -5.61
N ALA A 144 5.92 5.46 -5.20
CA ALA A 144 6.96 5.10 -4.23
C ALA A 144 8.38 5.47 -4.70
N MET A 145 8.63 5.48 -6.01
CA MET A 145 9.93 5.88 -6.57
C MET A 145 10.22 7.38 -6.44
N GLN A 146 9.21 8.23 -6.26
CA GLN A 146 9.40 9.67 -6.02
C GLN A 146 10.11 9.92 -4.68
N ASP A 147 9.88 9.03 -3.73
CA ASP A 147 10.36 9.13 -2.36
C ASP A 147 11.78 8.58 -2.17
N GLN A 148 12.31 7.85 -3.16
CA GLN A 148 13.49 6.99 -3.00
C GLN A 148 14.72 7.69 -2.39
N ASN A 149 14.87 9.01 -2.58
CA ASN A 149 16.00 9.80 -2.11
C ASN A 149 15.65 10.77 -0.96
N MET A 150 14.49 10.61 -0.32
CA MET A 150 14.11 11.45 0.83
C MET A 150 15.13 11.34 1.97
N LYS A 151 15.39 12.47 2.64
CA LYS A 151 16.37 12.61 3.73
C LYS A 151 15.82 13.31 4.97
N ASN A 152 14.50 13.48 5.04
CA ASN A 152 13.82 14.28 6.07
C ASN A 152 12.67 13.52 6.76
N LEU A 153 12.64 12.19 6.69
CA LEU A 153 11.65 11.37 7.39
C LEU A 153 11.96 11.22 8.88
N THR A 154 13.23 11.09 9.24
CA THR A 154 13.69 10.97 10.62
C THR A 154 14.83 11.95 10.89
N LEU A 155 15.02 12.30 12.16
CA LEU A 155 16.06 13.24 12.60
C LEU A 155 17.48 12.69 12.44
N ASP A 156 17.63 11.37 12.27
CA ASP A 156 18.93 10.71 12.14
C ASP A 156 19.40 10.53 10.69
N MET A 157 18.55 10.89 9.71
CA MET A 157 18.93 10.93 8.31
C MET A 157 20.00 12.00 8.06
N LYS A 158 20.99 11.68 7.21
CA LYS A 158 22.16 12.53 6.94
C LYS A 158 22.27 12.88 5.47
N GLU A 159 22.68 14.10 5.21
CA GLU A 159 22.83 14.61 3.84
C GLU A 159 23.86 13.83 3.00
N ASN A 160 24.88 13.25 3.62
CA ASN A 160 25.95 12.52 2.94
C ASN A 160 25.72 11.00 2.82
N GLU A 161 24.51 10.54 3.14
CA GLU A 161 24.09 9.14 3.02
C GLU A 161 22.97 9.01 1.96
N LEU A 162 22.91 7.85 1.33
CA LEU A 162 21.83 7.43 0.46
C LEU A 162 20.84 6.62 1.29
N TYR A 163 19.57 6.98 1.18
CA TYR A 163 18.46 6.21 1.70
C TYR A 163 17.73 5.59 0.52
N PHE A 164 17.07 4.45 0.74
CA PHE A 164 16.26 3.77 -0.27
C PHE A 164 14.82 3.69 0.24
N VAL A 165 14.20 4.85 0.40
CA VAL A 165 12.85 4.96 0.96
C VAL A 165 11.85 4.31 0.00
N GLY A 166 10.97 3.45 0.52
CA GLY A 166 9.98 2.76 -0.30
C GLY A 166 10.55 1.71 -1.27
N GLN A 167 11.81 1.26 -1.08
CA GLN A 167 12.50 0.34 -1.99
C GLN A 167 11.70 -0.90 -2.37
N HIS A 168 11.13 -1.57 -1.38
CA HIS A 168 10.39 -2.80 -1.58
C HIS A 168 9.10 -2.56 -2.38
N ILE A 169 8.51 -1.38 -2.23
CA ILE A 169 7.32 -0.98 -2.98
C ILE A 169 7.69 -0.70 -4.43
N TYR A 170 8.63 0.21 -4.71
CA TYR A 170 8.94 0.58 -6.10
C TYR A 170 9.61 -0.54 -6.90
N LEU A 171 10.28 -1.50 -6.25
CA LEU A 171 10.83 -2.67 -6.91
C LEU A 171 9.80 -3.77 -7.14
N ASN A 172 9.03 -4.12 -6.11
CA ASN A 172 8.36 -5.42 -6.06
C ASN A 172 6.85 -5.36 -5.77
N VAL A 173 6.23 -4.20 -5.52
CA VAL A 173 4.77 -4.19 -5.30
C VAL A 173 4.05 -4.72 -6.54
N GLN A 174 3.00 -5.49 -6.31
CA GLN A 174 2.01 -5.94 -7.28
C GLN A 174 0.63 -5.62 -6.71
N VAL A 175 -0.27 -5.13 -7.57
CA VAL A 175 -1.62 -4.78 -7.18
C VAL A 175 -2.60 -5.74 -7.84
N PHE A 176 -3.51 -6.28 -7.03
CA PHE A 176 -4.57 -7.16 -7.48
C PHE A 176 -5.94 -6.62 -7.09
N ILE A 177 -6.93 -6.92 -7.92
CA ILE A 177 -8.35 -6.69 -7.67
C ILE A 177 -8.94 -8.01 -7.24
N ASN A 178 -9.76 -8.02 -6.20
CA ASN A 178 -10.43 -9.22 -5.73
C ASN A 178 -11.86 -9.30 -6.29
N PRO A 179 -12.08 -10.09 -7.35
CA PRO A 179 -13.42 -10.32 -7.89
C PRO A 179 -14.23 -11.34 -7.08
N MET A 180 -13.66 -11.97 -6.04
CA MET A 180 -14.31 -13.09 -5.35
C MET A 180 -14.99 -12.62 -4.06
N ALA A 181 -16.26 -13.02 -3.82
CA ALA A 181 -16.77 -13.14 -2.46
C ALA A 181 -16.55 -14.53 -1.88
N SER A 182 -16.34 -14.52 -0.58
CA SER A 182 -16.46 -15.68 0.27
C SER A 182 -17.91 -16.19 0.28
N HIS A 183 -18.14 -17.32 -0.39
CA HIS A 183 -19.19 -18.32 -0.14
C HIS A 183 -20.63 -18.09 -0.64
N LEU A 184 -20.92 -17.05 -1.41
CA LEU A 184 -22.21 -16.92 -2.12
C LEU A 184 -22.01 -16.56 -3.61
N PRO A 185 -22.93 -16.97 -4.51
CA PRO A 185 -22.68 -16.98 -5.96
C PRO A 185 -22.64 -15.60 -6.64
N ASP A 186 -23.04 -14.51 -5.96
CA ASP A 186 -23.32 -13.22 -6.60
C ASP A 186 -22.52 -12.01 -6.06
N ASP A 187 -21.54 -12.21 -5.17
CA ASP A 187 -20.78 -11.09 -4.62
C ASP A 187 -19.33 -11.13 -5.10
N CYS A 188 -18.85 -10.03 -5.65
CA CYS A 188 -17.42 -9.75 -5.88
C CYS A 188 -17.03 -8.73 -4.81
N VAL A 189 -15.99 -8.98 -3.99
CA VAL A 189 -15.66 -8.03 -2.89
C VAL A 189 -15.45 -6.63 -3.46
N ALA A 190 -14.71 -6.48 -4.57
CA ALA A 190 -14.56 -5.17 -5.21
C ALA A 190 -15.87 -4.56 -5.76
N SER A 191 -16.95 -5.32 -5.89
CA SER A 191 -18.27 -4.86 -6.36
C SER A 191 -19.31 -4.68 -5.26
N LEU A 192 -19.00 -5.03 -4.01
CA LEU A 192 -19.95 -4.88 -2.91
C LEU A 192 -20.33 -3.39 -2.75
N PRO A 193 -21.59 -3.09 -2.34
CA PRO A 193 -22.07 -1.71 -2.19
C PRO A 193 -21.14 -0.80 -1.38
N GLU A 194 -20.53 -1.31 -0.32
CA GLU A 194 -19.59 -0.59 0.54
C GLU A 194 -18.25 -0.22 -0.12
N HIS A 195 -17.92 -0.78 -1.28
CA HIS A 195 -16.71 -0.48 -2.05
C HIS A 195 -16.99 0.31 -3.34
N THR A 196 -18.26 0.67 -3.59
CA THR A 196 -18.67 1.39 -4.81
C THR A 196 -18.09 2.81 -4.93
N HIS A 197 -17.56 3.37 -3.83
CA HIS A 197 -16.85 4.65 -3.82
C HIS A 197 -15.42 4.57 -4.33
N LEU A 198 -14.86 3.36 -4.51
CA LEU A 198 -13.51 3.20 -5.04
C LEU A 198 -13.38 3.79 -6.45
N PHE A 199 -12.16 4.16 -6.81
CA PHE A 199 -11.87 4.87 -8.06
C PHE A 199 -12.65 6.20 -8.13
N ALA A 200 -12.54 6.98 -7.04
CA ALA A 200 -13.27 8.20 -6.74
C ALA A 200 -12.97 9.41 -7.66
N GLU A 201 -12.95 9.20 -8.98
CA GLU A 201 -12.82 10.24 -9.98
C GLU A 201 -14.19 10.79 -10.36
N HIS A 202 -14.24 12.09 -10.66
CA HIS A 202 -15.46 12.68 -11.20
C HIS A 202 -15.78 12.15 -12.60
N GLY A 203 -17.06 12.15 -12.97
CA GLY A 203 -17.53 11.55 -14.23
C GLY A 203 -18.00 12.53 -15.30
N CYS A 204 -18.09 13.84 -15.03
CA CYS A 204 -18.65 14.77 -16.01
C CYS A 204 -17.63 15.24 -17.05
N PHE A 205 -18.14 15.62 -18.22
CA PHE A 205 -17.38 16.06 -19.37
C PHE A 205 -17.65 17.53 -19.68
N PHE A 206 -16.61 18.34 -19.82
CA PHE A 206 -16.73 19.74 -20.21
C PHE A 206 -16.04 20.04 -21.53
N ARG A 207 -16.79 20.68 -22.44
CA ARG A 207 -16.30 21.17 -23.73
C ARG A 207 -16.29 22.69 -23.72
N GLY A 208 -15.16 23.32 -23.40
CA GLY A 208 -15.18 24.79 -23.30
C GLY A 208 -13.91 25.61 -23.07
N ALA A 209 -12.71 25.07 -22.92
CA ALA A 209 -11.50 25.91 -22.96
C ALA A 209 -10.26 25.11 -23.38
N VAL A 210 -9.89 25.24 -24.65
CA VAL A 210 -8.61 24.84 -25.26
C VAL A 210 -8.31 23.34 -25.29
N ASN A 211 -8.85 22.51 -24.39
CA ASN A 211 -8.84 21.04 -24.43
C ASN A 211 -10.19 20.48 -23.93
N ASP A 212 -10.60 19.33 -24.46
CA ASP A 212 -11.73 18.55 -23.95
C ASP A 212 -11.34 18.00 -22.57
N ASN A 213 -12.04 18.44 -21.50
CA ASN A 213 -11.75 18.00 -20.13
C ASN A 213 -12.72 16.88 -19.71
N THR A 214 -12.19 15.66 -19.55
CA THR A 214 -12.83 14.57 -18.81
C THR A 214 -12.56 14.72 -17.31
N HIS A 215 -13.36 14.08 -16.44
CA HIS A 215 -13.23 14.09 -14.97
C HIS A 215 -13.58 15.41 -14.26
N VAL A 216 -14.59 16.13 -14.74
CA VAL A 216 -15.08 17.38 -14.11
C VAL A 216 -16.11 17.08 -13.03
N ASP A 217 -16.09 17.82 -11.91
CA ASP A 217 -17.17 17.75 -10.91
C ASP A 217 -18.47 18.26 -11.55
N CYS A 218 -19.49 17.40 -11.58
CA CYS A 218 -20.78 17.72 -12.16
C CYS A 218 -21.50 18.89 -11.45
N SER A 219 -21.10 19.25 -10.23
CA SER A 219 -21.62 20.42 -9.52
C SER A 219 -21.06 21.76 -10.02
N ASP A 220 -19.86 21.75 -10.61
CA ASP A 220 -19.22 22.95 -11.17
C ASP A 220 -19.82 23.34 -12.54
N MET A 221 -20.49 22.39 -13.18
CA MET A 221 -21.11 22.56 -14.49
C MET A 221 -22.46 23.26 -14.35
N LYS A 222 -22.45 24.60 -14.26
CA LYS A 222 -23.64 25.45 -14.41
C LYS A 222 -24.16 25.50 -15.86
N LEU A 223 -24.31 24.34 -16.51
CA LEU A 223 -24.81 24.27 -17.89
C LEU A 223 -26.34 24.25 -17.92
N ALA A 224 -26.91 25.40 -18.27
CA ALA A 224 -28.15 25.59 -19.04
C ALA A 224 -29.22 24.46 -18.95
N GLY A 225 -29.74 24.18 -17.75
CA GLY A 225 -30.94 23.35 -17.58
C GLY A 225 -30.75 21.83 -17.73
N GLN A 226 -29.51 21.33 -17.72
CA GLN A 226 -29.26 19.88 -17.64
C GLN A 226 -29.23 19.44 -16.16
N ALA A 227 -30.02 18.43 -15.82
CA ALA A 227 -29.95 17.78 -14.51
C ALA A 227 -28.72 16.86 -14.48
N LEU A 228 -27.61 17.36 -13.94
CA LEU A 228 -26.42 16.55 -13.69
C LEU A 228 -26.46 15.96 -12.28
N THR A 229 -25.94 14.75 -12.12
CA THR A 229 -25.87 14.06 -10.82
C THR A 229 -24.44 14.17 -10.28
N PRO A 230 -24.15 15.09 -9.33
CA PRO A 230 -22.85 15.14 -8.68
C PRO A 230 -22.59 13.89 -7.86
N LEU A 231 -21.31 13.55 -7.71
CA LEU A 231 -20.91 12.49 -6.79
C LEU A 231 -21.35 12.85 -5.37
N PRO A 232 -22.01 11.92 -4.66
CA PRO A 232 -22.38 12.15 -3.26
C PRO A 232 -21.13 12.29 -2.39
N ALA A 233 -21.25 12.96 -1.24
CA ALA A 233 -20.12 13.18 -0.33
C ALA A 233 -19.46 11.85 0.12
N SER A 234 -20.25 10.78 0.27
CA SER A 234 -19.75 9.44 0.61
C SER A 234 -18.85 8.82 -0.46
N PHE A 235 -18.91 9.29 -1.71
CA PHE A 235 -18.04 8.82 -2.80
C PHE A 235 -16.78 9.67 -2.94
N LYS A 236 -16.72 10.83 -2.27
CA LYS A 236 -15.52 11.67 -2.28
C LYS A 236 -14.44 11.02 -1.43
N SER A 237 -13.21 11.12 -1.91
CA SER A 237 -12.04 10.65 -1.19
C SER A 237 -11.75 11.51 0.04
N LEU A 238 -10.97 10.95 0.96
CA LEU A 238 -10.57 11.67 2.16
C LEU A 238 -9.65 12.84 1.79
N ILE A 239 -9.86 13.99 2.42
CA ILE A 239 -9.00 15.16 2.23
C ILE A 239 -7.84 15.06 3.21
N LEU A 240 -6.64 14.82 2.69
CA LEU A 240 -5.41 14.83 3.47
C LEU A 240 -4.92 16.28 3.64
N ASN A 241 -4.31 16.58 4.78
CA ASN A 241 -3.75 17.89 5.09
C ASN A 241 -2.41 17.78 5.82
N ASP A 242 -1.66 18.88 5.80
CA ASP A 242 -0.29 18.93 6.34
C ASP A 242 -0.21 18.66 7.86
N ASP A 243 -1.29 18.90 8.61
CA ASP A 243 -1.32 18.64 10.05
C ASP A 243 -1.33 17.12 10.33
N MET A 244 -2.01 16.32 9.49
CA MET A 244 -2.02 14.85 9.57
C MET A 244 -0.64 14.27 9.30
N ASP A 245 0.06 14.80 8.28
CA ASP A 245 1.44 14.42 7.97
C ASP A 245 2.39 14.77 9.12
N LYS A 246 2.23 15.98 9.68
CA LYS A 246 3.05 16.44 10.81
C LYS A 246 2.86 15.56 12.05
N GLU A 247 1.61 15.20 12.37
CA GLU A 247 1.31 14.31 13.48
C GLU A 247 2.02 12.97 13.32
N TRP A 248 1.92 12.34 12.14
CA TRP A 248 2.59 11.07 11.88
C TRP A 248 4.12 11.18 11.89
N LEU A 249 4.67 12.22 11.25
CA LEU A 249 6.12 12.46 11.24
C LEU A 249 6.67 12.64 12.66
N ASP A 250 5.92 13.30 13.54
CA ASP A 250 6.29 13.46 14.94
C ASP A 250 6.38 12.11 15.70
N MET A 251 5.62 11.11 15.30
CA MET A 251 5.69 9.75 15.85
C MET A 251 6.96 9.01 15.41
N ILE A 252 7.33 9.13 14.13
CA ILE A 252 8.44 8.36 13.55
C ILE A 252 9.79 9.06 13.60
N LYS A 253 9.84 10.38 13.86
CA LYS A 253 11.06 11.20 13.75
C LYS A 253 12.29 10.69 14.49
N ASN A 254 12.09 9.94 15.58
CA ASN A 254 13.16 9.40 16.43
C ASN A 254 13.60 7.97 16.04
N PHE A 255 13.00 7.39 15.00
CA PHE A 255 13.36 6.05 14.54
C PHE A 255 14.76 6.06 13.95
N LYS A 256 15.45 4.92 14.09
CA LYS A 256 16.78 4.73 13.51
C LYS A 256 16.67 4.33 12.04
N THR A 257 17.43 5.00 11.19
CA THR A 257 17.47 4.72 9.75
C THR A 257 18.83 4.15 9.32
N SER A 258 18.78 3.28 8.32
CA SER A 258 19.95 2.62 7.73
C SER A 258 20.34 3.35 6.45
N GLY A 259 21.28 4.29 6.54
CA GLY A 259 21.82 5.03 5.40
C GLY A 259 23.12 4.41 4.84
N ARG A 260 23.31 4.47 3.52
CA ARG A 260 24.55 4.06 2.86
C ARG A 260 25.41 5.27 2.51
N LYS A 261 26.64 5.35 3.04
CA LYS A 261 27.56 6.46 2.72
C LYS A 261 27.77 6.61 1.21
N MET A 262 27.68 7.85 0.72
CA MET A 262 28.10 8.18 -0.64
C MET A 262 29.62 8.01 -0.74
N ASN A 263 30.10 6.90 -1.31
CA ASN A 263 31.52 6.71 -1.53
C ASN A 263 32.02 7.80 -2.51
N GLY A 264 32.86 8.70 -2.03
CA GLY A 264 33.54 9.69 -2.86
C GLY A 264 34.35 9.00 -3.95
N HIS A 265 33.83 9.00 -5.17
CA HIS A 265 34.60 8.60 -6.35
C HIS A 265 35.69 9.66 -6.57
N GLN A 266 36.85 9.52 -5.91
CA GLN A 266 38.08 9.90 -6.59
C GLN A 266 38.15 9.01 -7.83
N ARG A 267 38.07 9.63 -9.01
CA ARG A 267 38.43 9.01 -10.29
C ARG A 267 39.88 8.51 -10.19
N GLY A 268 40.05 7.30 -9.68
CA GLY A 268 41.31 6.59 -9.74
C GLY A 268 41.64 6.35 -11.20
N LYS A 269 42.71 6.98 -11.68
CA LYS A 269 43.33 6.72 -12.98
C LYS A 269 43.42 5.21 -13.16
N ARG A 270 42.64 4.64 -14.08
CA ARG A 270 42.93 3.29 -14.61
C ARG A 270 44.24 3.39 -15.38
N SER A 271 45.34 3.09 -14.69
CA SER A 271 46.58 2.70 -15.36
C SER A 271 46.27 1.46 -16.18
N ARG A 272 46.30 1.61 -17.50
CA ARG A 272 46.36 0.47 -18.43
C ARG A 272 47.65 -0.27 -18.13
N MET A 273 47.59 -1.35 -17.37
CA MET A 273 48.64 -2.36 -17.38
C MET A 273 48.23 -3.44 -18.38
N LEU A 274 48.71 -3.26 -19.62
CA LEU A 274 48.99 -4.38 -20.51
C LEU A 274 49.86 -5.38 -19.75
N ARG A 275 49.47 -6.66 -19.73
CA ARG A 275 50.38 -7.80 -19.68
C ARG A 275 49.65 -9.09 -20.06
N ARG A 276 49.97 -9.51 -21.28
CA ARG A 276 50.15 -10.86 -21.85
C ARG A 276 49.08 -11.92 -21.58
#